data_AF-A0A1H9MSK4-F1
#
_entry.id   AF-A0A1H9MSK4-F1
#
_cell.length_a   1.000
_cell.length_b   1.000
_cell.length_c   1.000
_cell.angle_alpha   90.00
_cell.angle_beta   90.00
_cell.angle_gamma   90.00
#
_symmetry.space_group_name_H-M   'P 1'
#
loop_
_entity.id
_entity.type
_entity.pdbx_description
1 polymer ?
#
loop_
_entity_poly.entity_id
_entity_poly.type
_entity_poly.pdbx_seq_one_letter_code
_entity_poly.pdbx_strand_id
1 'polypeptide(L)'
;MEMKEMFKEFDFNEKPKKVITVINGLNLPDDYLAFISKHNGGEGPLGENNYGRFYKIEELEAINEEYDVQNSWPGYVVIGGIDDVLWAYNPEKKVYCQIDSCNTDEDAYYTISNNFEEFLIKMDGELAD
;
A
#
# COMPACT_ATOMS: atom_id res chain seq x y z
N MET A 1 -4.45 -8.12 -15.91
CA MET A 1 -4.64 -6.68 -16.19
C MET A 1 -3.27 -6.04 -16.32
N GLU A 2 -3.07 -5.04 -17.19
CA GLU A 2 -1.81 -4.28 -17.24
C GLU A 2 -1.90 -3.08 -16.28
N MET A 3 -0.76 -2.63 -15.70
CA MET A 3 -0.72 -1.47 -14.79
C MET A 3 -1.34 -0.19 -15.37
N LYS A 4 -1.22 0.06 -16.68
CA LYS A 4 -1.82 1.25 -17.29
C LYS A 4 -3.35 1.24 -17.19
N GLU A 5 -3.97 0.06 -17.27
CA GLU A 5 -5.41 -0.11 -17.16
C GLU A 5 -5.85 -0.05 -15.69
N MET A 6 -5.04 -0.63 -14.79
CA MET A 6 -5.24 -0.56 -13.33
C MET A 6 -5.41 0.88 -12.85
N PHE A 7 -4.65 1.82 -13.40
CA PHE A 7 -4.63 3.22 -12.97
C PHE A 7 -5.36 4.17 -13.93
N LYS A 8 -6.20 3.66 -14.83
CA LYS A 8 -6.81 4.46 -15.90
C LYS A 8 -7.62 5.66 -15.40
N GLU A 9 -8.30 5.51 -14.26
CA GLU A 9 -9.15 6.54 -13.64
C GLU A 9 -8.59 7.04 -12.31
N PHE A 10 -7.37 6.64 -11.95
CA PHE A 10 -6.76 6.99 -10.68
C PHE A 10 -6.22 8.42 -10.70
N ASP A 11 -6.56 9.22 -9.69
CA ASP A 11 -6.07 10.60 -9.57
C ASP A 11 -4.72 10.62 -8.85
N PHE A 12 -3.65 10.77 -9.62
CA PHE A 12 -2.29 10.78 -9.08
C PHE A 12 -1.89 12.14 -8.54
N ASN A 13 -1.26 12.14 -7.38
CA ASN A 13 -0.56 13.31 -6.89
C ASN A 13 0.69 13.61 -7.74
N GLU A 14 1.12 14.88 -7.72
CA GLU A 14 2.43 15.25 -8.26
C GLU A 14 3.56 14.47 -7.58
N LYS A 15 4.66 14.24 -8.30
CA LYS A 15 5.86 13.56 -7.79
C LYS A 15 6.36 14.15 -6.46
N PRO A 16 6.96 13.34 -5.58
CA PRO A 16 7.43 13.82 -4.29
C PRO A 16 8.60 14.79 -4.46
N LYS A 17 8.70 15.78 -3.56
CA LYS A 17 9.86 16.69 -3.51
C LYS A 17 11.13 15.97 -3.08
N LYS A 18 10.98 14.94 -2.24
CA LYS A 18 12.06 14.10 -1.73
C LYS A 18 11.51 12.69 -1.55
N VAL A 19 12.26 11.69 -2.01
CA VAL A 19 11.95 10.29 -1.75
C VAL A 19 12.55 9.89 -0.40
N ILE A 20 11.70 9.39 0.48
CA ILE A 20 12.07 8.75 1.75
C ILE A 20 12.05 7.24 1.49
N THR A 21 13.09 6.53 1.92
CA THR A 21 13.22 5.08 1.65
C THR A 21 13.09 4.22 2.90
N VAL A 22 12.95 4.84 4.07
CA VAL A 22 12.87 4.17 5.37
C VAL A 22 11.78 4.82 6.19
N ILE A 23 10.86 4.00 6.72
CA ILE A 23 9.75 4.42 7.61
C ILE A 23 9.82 3.57 8.87
N ASN A 24 9.80 4.18 10.06
CA ASN A 24 9.97 3.45 11.34
C ASN A 24 11.21 2.52 11.39
N GLY A 25 12.30 2.89 10.70
CA GLY A 25 13.51 2.06 10.58
C GLY A 25 13.41 0.87 9.61
N LEU A 26 12.27 0.71 8.93
CA LEU A 26 11.99 -0.35 7.95
C LEU A 26 12.17 0.18 6.53
N ASN A 27 12.92 -0.56 5.70
CA ASN A 27 13.15 -0.17 4.30
C ASN A 27 11.88 -0.39 3.46
N LEU A 28 11.56 0.60 2.62
CA LEU A 28 10.56 0.45 1.57
C LEU A 28 11.14 -0.35 0.39
N PRO A 29 10.30 -1.12 -0.33
CA PRO A 29 10.75 -1.94 -1.45
C PRO A 29 10.94 -1.16 -2.74
N ASP A 30 11.89 -1.61 -3.58
CA ASP A 30 12.31 -0.90 -4.80
C ASP A 30 11.19 -0.70 -5.83
N ASP A 31 10.28 -1.66 -5.96
CA ASP A 31 9.15 -1.60 -6.89
C ASP A 31 8.09 -0.57 -6.45
N TYR A 32 7.79 -0.48 -5.16
CA TYR A 32 7.00 0.63 -4.60
C TYR A 32 7.71 1.98 -4.75
N LEU A 33 9.03 2.03 -4.49
CA LEU A 33 9.82 3.26 -4.65
C LEU A 33 9.83 3.76 -6.11
N ALA A 34 9.87 2.84 -7.08
CA ALA A 34 9.78 3.14 -8.50
C ALA A 34 8.40 3.71 -8.90
N PHE A 35 7.34 3.28 -8.21
CA PHE A 35 5.98 3.82 -8.37
C PHE A 35 5.85 5.21 -7.71
N ILE A 36 6.14 5.30 -6.41
CA ILE A 36 5.88 6.51 -5.61
C ILE A 36 6.75 7.70 -6.04
N SER A 37 7.94 7.45 -6.61
CA SER A 37 8.83 8.50 -7.13
C SER A 37 8.27 9.23 -8.36
N LYS A 38 7.32 8.61 -9.06
CA LYS A 38 6.60 9.20 -10.20
C LYS A 38 5.25 9.77 -9.78
N HIS A 39 4.60 9.12 -8.82
CA HIS A 39 3.24 9.40 -8.36
C HIS A 39 3.24 9.42 -6.83
N ASN A 40 3.26 10.59 -6.18
CA ASN A 40 3.37 10.66 -4.72
C ASN A 40 2.06 10.28 -4.00
N GLY A 41 1.64 9.05 -4.19
CA GLY A 41 0.32 8.58 -3.84
C GLY A 41 -0.74 9.12 -4.80
N GLY A 42 -1.97 9.14 -4.31
CA GLY A 42 -3.15 9.48 -5.07
C GLY A 42 -4.34 8.68 -4.58
N GLU A 43 -5.49 8.89 -5.19
CA GLU A 43 -6.73 8.22 -4.81
C GLU A 43 -7.61 8.01 -6.03
N GLY A 44 -8.37 6.93 -6.03
CA GLY A 44 -9.36 6.69 -7.07
C GLY A 44 -9.65 5.21 -7.30
N PRO A 45 -10.40 4.92 -8.37
CA PRO A 45 -10.59 3.56 -8.84
C PRO A 45 -9.25 2.89 -9.17
N LEU A 46 -9.07 1.67 -8.66
CA LEU A 46 -7.94 0.79 -8.93
C LEU A 46 -8.47 -0.46 -9.61
N GLY A 47 -8.19 -0.60 -10.91
CA GLY A 47 -8.73 -1.69 -11.71
C GLY A 47 -10.20 -1.50 -12.01
N GLU A 48 -10.94 -2.60 -12.08
CA GLU A 48 -12.36 -2.60 -12.44
C GLU A 48 -13.28 -2.68 -11.21
N ASN A 49 -12.79 -3.22 -10.09
CA ASN A 49 -13.60 -3.62 -8.93
C ASN A 49 -13.13 -2.99 -7.62
N ASN A 50 -12.00 -2.29 -7.59
CA ASN A 50 -11.44 -1.72 -6.37
C ASN A 50 -11.35 -0.19 -6.41
N TYR A 51 -11.28 0.43 -5.23
CA TYR A 51 -11.00 1.84 -5.03
C TYR A 51 -10.06 1.95 -3.84
N GLY A 52 -9.08 2.84 -3.91
CA GLY A 52 -8.31 3.15 -2.70
C GLY A 52 -7.35 4.29 -2.84
N ARG A 53 -6.55 4.46 -1.79
CA ARG A 53 -5.65 5.59 -1.63
C ARG A 53 -4.23 5.11 -1.35
N PHE A 54 -3.27 5.65 -2.08
CA PHE A 54 -1.86 5.62 -1.69
C PHE A 54 -1.53 6.89 -0.93
N TYR A 55 -0.91 6.72 0.24
CA TYR A 55 -0.48 7.85 1.05
C TYR A 55 0.77 8.51 0.47
N LYS A 56 0.93 9.81 0.71
CA LYS A 56 2.15 10.52 0.28
C LYS A 56 3.34 10.00 1.06
N ILE A 57 4.49 9.92 0.40
CA ILE A 57 5.68 9.35 1.01
C ILE A 57 6.15 10.13 2.25
N GLU A 58 5.96 11.46 2.25
CA GLU A 58 6.26 12.32 3.39
C GLU A 58 5.27 12.21 4.56
N GLU A 59 4.11 11.58 4.34
CA GLU A 59 3.06 11.37 5.36
C GLU A 59 3.17 9.98 6.02
N LEU A 60 3.90 9.04 5.40
CA LEU A 60 3.93 7.64 5.84
C LEU A 60 4.37 7.46 7.30
N GLU A 61 5.37 8.20 7.77
CA GLU A 61 5.82 8.09 9.18
C GLU A 61 4.68 8.44 10.15
N ALA A 62 4.03 9.60 9.93
CA ALA A 62 2.95 10.08 10.78
C ALA A 62 1.73 9.15 10.72
N ILE A 63 1.39 8.64 9.54
CA ILE A 63 0.28 7.69 9.37
C ILE A 63 0.57 6.38 10.11
N ASN A 64 1.78 5.84 9.99
CA ASN A 64 2.14 4.61 10.68
C ASN A 64 2.20 4.79 12.21
N GLU A 65 2.53 5.98 12.69
CA GLU A 65 2.41 6.35 14.12
C GLU A 65 0.95 6.45 14.55
N GLU A 66 0.09 7.11 13.76
CA GLU A 66 -1.34 7.30 14.06
C GLU A 66 -2.11 5.97 14.17
N TYR A 67 -1.83 5.03 13.26
CA TYR A 67 -2.40 3.68 13.29
C TYR A 67 -1.69 2.73 14.27
N ASP A 68 -0.68 3.21 14.99
CA ASP A 68 0.15 2.43 15.92
C ASP A 68 0.66 1.10 15.30
N VAL A 69 1.09 1.19 14.04
CA VAL A 69 1.36 0.01 13.19
C VAL A 69 2.43 -0.87 13.80
N GLN A 70 3.46 -0.31 14.43
CA GLN A 70 4.52 -1.13 15.01
C GLN A 70 4.10 -1.91 16.26
N ASN A 71 3.04 -1.49 16.96
CA ASN A 71 2.51 -2.27 18.08
C ASN A 71 1.48 -3.30 17.61
N SER A 72 0.61 -2.92 16.67
CA SER A 72 -0.47 -3.78 16.15
C SER A 72 0.03 -4.81 15.13
N TRP A 73 0.96 -4.39 14.26
CA TRP A 73 1.51 -5.15 13.14
C TRP A 73 3.04 -4.98 13.05
N PRO A 74 3.81 -5.51 14.02
CA PRO A 74 5.25 -5.29 14.10
C PRO A 74 6.00 -5.69 12.81
N GLY A 75 6.87 -4.80 12.32
CA GLY A 75 7.65 -5.05 11.11
C GLY A 75 6.91 -4.80 9.79
N TYR A 76 5.69 -4.28 9.83
CA TYR A 76 4.96 -3.84 8.65
C TYR A 76 4.99 -2.32 8.51
N VAL A 77 4.89 -1.82 7.27
CA VAL A 77 4.73 -0.41 6.95
C VAL A 77 3.46 -0.26 6.14
N VAL A 78 2.50 0.51 6.64
CA VAL A 78 1.30 0.91 5.90
C VAL A 78 1.68 1.93 4.83
N ILE A 79 1.24 1.69 3.59
CA ILE A 79 1.56 2.49 2.39
C ILE A 79 0.32 3.07 1.69
N GLY A 80 -0.87 2.60 2.07
CA GLY A 80 -2.14 2.99 1.49
C GLY A 80 -3.30 2.25 2.16
N GLY A 81 -4.48 2.34 1.57
CA GLY A 81 -5.68 1.66 2.05
C GLY A 81 -6.96 2.41 1.73
N ILE A 82 -8.08 1.87 2.21
CA ILE A 82 -9.37 2.54 2.28
C ILE A 82 -10.11 2.08 3.53
N ASP A 83 -10.72 3.04 4.24
CA ASP A 83 -11.43 2.82 5.50
C ASP A 83 -10.59 1.97 6.47
N ASP A 84 -11.10 0.80 6.86
CA ASP A 84 -10.44 -0.09 7.81
C ASP A 84 -9.48 -1.11 7.15
N VAL A 85 -9.40 -1.14 5.82
CA VAL A 85 -8.51 -2.05 5.07
C VAL A 85 -7.26 -1.28 4.62
N LEU A 86 -6.17 -1.49 5.33
CA LEU A 86 -4.87 -0.88 5.06
C LEU A 86 -4.02 -1.78 4.17
N TRP A 87 -3.23 -1.18 3.29
CA TRP A 87 -2.23 -1.89 2.49
C TRP A 87 -0.88 -1.70 3.12
N ALA A 88 -0.17 -2.80 3.34
CA ALA A 88 1.12 -2.75 4.03
C ALA A 88 2.18 -3.61 3.35
N TYR A 89 3.42 -3.37 3.75
CA TYR A 89 4.60 -4.09 3.29
C TYR A 89 5.45 -4.53 4.47
N ASN A 90 5.95 -5.77 4.43
CA ASN A 90 6.93 -6.28 5.39
C ASN A 90 8.29 -6.50 4.69
N PRO A 91 9.35 -5.76 5.04
CA PRO A 91 10.67 -5.90 4.40
C PRO A 91 11.42 -7.18 4.74
N GLU A 92 11.18 -7.77 5.91
CA GLU A 92 11.82 -9.03 6.29
C GLU A 92 11.24 -10.20 5.48
N LYS A 93 9.91 -10.27 5.44
CA LYS A 93 9.16 -11.27 4.67
C LYS A 93 9.16 -10.99 3.16
N LYS A 94 9.43 -9.74 2.76
CA LYS A 94 9.36 -9.23 1.38
C LYS A 94 8.00 -9.43 0.73
N VAL A 95 6.94 -9.07 1.45
CA VAL A 95 5.56 -9.26 0.99
C VAL A 95 4.72 -8.01 1.17
N TYR A 96 3.83 -7.80 0.21
CA TYR A 96 2.73 -6.86 0.26
C TYR A 96 1.47 -7.55 0.76
N CYS A 97 0.63 -6.81 1.47
CA CYS A 97 -0.54 -7.31 2.16
C CYS A 97 -1.68 -6.30 2.26
N GLN A 98 -2.85 -6.83 2.60
CA GLN A 98 -3.90 -6.07 3.25
C GLN A 98 -3.92 -6.44 4.74
N ILE A 99 -4.09 -5.46 5.61
CA ILE A 99 -4.27 -5.63 7.07
C ILE A 99 -5.49 -4.82 7.50
N ASP A 100 -6.14 -5.29 8.56
CA ASP A 100 -7.26 -4.59 9.18
C ASP A 100 -6.72 -3.59 10.22
N SER A 101 -7.21 -2.35 10.23
CA SER A 101 -6.78 -1.34 11.21
C SER A 101 -7.41 -1.54 12.59
N CYS A 102 -8.52 -2.28 12.67
CA CYS A 102 -9.29 -2.56 13.87
C CYS A 102 -9.05 -3.98 14.42
N ASN A 103 -8.34 -4.83 13.68
CA ASN A 103 -8.00 -6.19 14.08
C ASN A 103 -6.48 -6.42 13.94
N THR A 104 -5.92 -7.29 14.77
CA THR A 104 -4.49 -7.68 14.71
C THR A 104 -4.34 -9.19 14.52
N ASP A 105 -5.44 -9.89 14.28
CA ASP A 105 -5.44 -11.31 13.95
C ASP A 105 -4.96 -11.49 12.50
N GLU A 106 -3.78 -12.10 12.34
CA GLU A 106 -3.19 -12.36 11.02
C GLU A 106 -4.08 -13.28 10.16
N ASP A 107 -5.05 -13.99 10.76
CA ASP A 107 -5.97 -14.90 10.07
C ASP A 107 -7.20 -14.19 9.46
N ALA A 108 -7.38 -12.88 9.68
CA ALA A 108 -8.63 -12.20 9.34
C ALA A 108 -8.73 -11.68 7.88
N TYR A 109 -7.61 -11.36 7.21
CA TYR A 109 -7.56 -10.94 5.79
C TYR A 109 -6.12 -11.03 5.27
N TYR A 110 -5.88 -11.52 4.04
CA TYR A 110 -4.61 -11.24 3.34
C TYR A 110 -4.59 -11.64 1.84
N THR A 111 -4.22 -10.71 0.94
CA THR A 111 -3.65 -11.00 -0.41
C THR A 111 -2.11 -10.95 -0.50
N ILE A 112 -1.40 -12.11 -0.53
CA ILE A 112 0.09 -12.24 -0.49
C ILE A 112 0.72 -12.23 -1.89
N SER A 113 1.52 -11.20 -2.12
CA SER A 113 2.47 -11.13 -3.22
C SER A 113 3.80 -10.53 -2.75
N ASN A 114 4.89 -10.90 -3.41
CA ASN A 114 6.21 -10.29 -3.25
C ASN A 114 6.51 -9.22 -4.31
N ASN A 115 5.50 -8.83 -5.08
CA ASN A 115 5.58 -7.91 -6.20
C ASN A 115 4.43 -6.90 -6.14
N PHE A 116 4.75 -5.62 -6.23
CA PHE A 116 3.78 -4.53 -6.09
C PHE A 116 2.66 -4.58 -7.13
N GLU A 117 2.98 -4.89 -8.39
CA GLU A 117 1.98 -4.98 -9.46
C GLU A 117 1.05 -6.18 -9.26
N GLU A 118 1.61 -7.35 -8.95
CA GLU A 118 0.81 -8.54 -8.68
C GLU A 118 -0.09 -8.36 -7.44
N PHE A 119 0.40 -7.68 -6.40
CA PHE A 119 -0.40 -7.29 -5.25
C PHE A 119 -1.67 -6.51 -5.67
N LEU A 120 -1.51 -5.47 -6.49
CA LEU A 120 -2.64 -4.66 -6.97
C LEU A 120 -3.62 -5.47 -7.82
N ILE A 121 -3.11 -6.30 -8.73
CA ILE A 121 -3.92 -7.16 -9.60
C ILE A 121 -4.75 -8.14 -8.76
N LYS A 122 -4.14 -8.75 -7.74
CA LYS A 122 -4.85 -9.69 -6.87
C LYS A 122 -5.91 -9.00 -6.03
N MET A 123 -5.62 -7.84 -5.44
CA MET A 123 -6.61 -7.08 -4.67
C MET A 123 -7.84 -6.70 -5.50
N ASP A 124 -7.65 -6.27 -6.75
CA ASP A 124 -8.76 -5.99 -7.66
C ASP A 124 -9.52 -7.25 -8.07
N GLY A 125 -8.81 -8.34 -8.32
CA GLY A 125 -9.40 -9.63 -8.72
C GLY A 125 -10.18 -10.34 -7.61
N GLU A 126 -9.85 -10.13 -6.34
CA GLU A 126 -10.60 -10.69 -5.19
C GLU A 126 -11.99 -10.08 -5.04
N LEU A 127 -12.21 -8.89 -5.61
CA LEU A 127 -13.50 -8.19 -5.63
C LEU A 127 -14.31 -8.44 -6.91
N ALA A 128 -13.79 -9.25 -7.84
CA ALA A 128 -14.51 -9.63 -9.04
C ALA A 128 -15.52 -10.76 -8.72
N ASP A 129 -16.82 -10.49 -8.92
CA ASP A 129 -17.94 -11.44 -8.78
C ASP A 129 -17.84 -12.65 -9.73
#